data_AF-A0A644U5S1-F1
#
_entry.id   AF-A0A644U5S1-F1
#
_cell.length_a   1.000
_cell.length_b   1.000
_cell.length_c   1.000
_cell.angle_alpha   90.00
_cell.angle_beta   90.00
_cell.angle_gamma   90.00
#
_symmetry.space_group_name_H-M   'P 1'
#
loop_
_entity.id
_entity.type
_entity.pdbx_description
1 polymer ?
#
loop_
_entity_poly.entity_id
_entity_poly.type
_entity_poly.pdbx_seq_one_letter_code
_entity_poly.pdbx_strand_id
1 'polypeptide(L)'
;MGVFVQQVPSRVLNTAESNHVPKHIRGVLEEFLRRYSELQRVRHREVACLMAVISFGFLSLWGMLFPKYPAISFWLNSLLLVGFILTLVQYVKVRRVSQHVYINVHILYHHLLGKLEVGFCEHESPCQCAEIFRKYMWNRYGISFYGNSI
;
A
#
# COMPACT_ATOMS: atom_id res chain seq x y z
N MET A 1 8.41 -8.48 -6.44
CA MET A 1 7.47 -8.18 -7.55
C MET A 1 6.46 -7.16 -7.03
N GLY A 2 6.58 -5.90 -7.44
CA GLY A 2 5.65 -4.85 -7.03
C GLY A 2 4.42 -4.88 -7.94
N VAL A 3 3.29 -5.32 -7.42
CA VAL A 3 2.01 -5.18 -8.12
C VAL A 3 1.68 -3.69 -8.12
N PHE A 4 1.71 -3.07 -9.30
CA PHE A 4 1.14 -1.73 -9.51
C PHE A 4 -0.38 -1.87 -9.35
N VAL A 5 -0.86 -1.69 -8.12
CA VAL A 5 -2.30 -1.71 -7.85
C VAL A 5 -2.87 -0.34 -8.18
N GLN A 6 -3.85 -0.34 -9.07
CA GLN A 6 -4.58 0.83 -9.54
C GLN A 6 -5.16 1.62 -8.35
N GLN A 7 -4.99 2.95 -8.37
CA GLN A 7 -5.49 3.83 -7.30
C GLN A 7 -7.00 3.68 -7.20
N VAL A 8 -7.49 3.29 -6.02
CA VAL A 8 -8.92 3.11 -5.76
C VAL A 8 -9.58 4.49 -5.59
N PRO A 9 -10.48 4.93 -6.50
CA PRO A 9 -11.20 6.19 -6.34
C PRO A 9 -12.31 6.02 -5.29
N SER A 10 -12.42 6.94 -4.36
CA SER A 10 -13.34 6.92 -3.22
C SER A 10 -14.83 7.11 -3.54
N ARG A 11 -15.22 7.25 -4.83
CA ARG A 11 -16.60 7.56 -5.27
C ARG A 11 -17.37 6.41 -5.94
N VAL A 12 -16.90 5.17 -5.86
CA VAL A 12 -17.26 4.14 -6.85
C VAL A 12 -18.32 3.11 -6.39
N LEU A 13 -18.75 3.16 -5.12
CA LEU A 13 -19.68 2.17 -4.54
C LEU A 13 -21.15 2.30 -4.95
N ASN A 14 -21.46 3.09 -5.99
CA ASN A 14 -22.81 3.31 -6.54
C ASN A 14 -23.01 2.70 -7.95
N THR A 15 -22.14 1.80 -8.39
CA THR A 15 -22.29 1.09 -9.67
C THR A 15 -23.26 -0.09 -9.54
N ALA A 16 -23.96 -0.45 -10.62
CA ALA A 16 -24.93 -1.57 -10.64
C ALA A 16 -24.36 -2.90 -10.11
N GLU A 17 -23.05 -3.13 -10.22
CA GLU A 17 -22.35 -4.29 -9.63
C GLU A 17 -22.27 -4.27 -8.09
N SER A 18 -22.30 -3.09 -7.46
CA SER A 18 -22.27 -2.95 -6.01
C SER A 18 -23.57 -3.42 -5.33
N ASN A 19 -24.66 -3.57 -6.09
CA ASN A 19 -25.94 -4.09 -5.59
C ASN A 19 -25.86 -5.58 -5.17
N HIS A 20 -24.79 -6.29 -5.54
CA HIS A 20 -24.55 -7.67 -5.11
C HIS A 20 -23.78 -7.79 -3.79
N VAL A 21 -23.37 -6.66 -3.18
CA VAL A 21 -22.68 -6.68 -1.89
C VAL A 21 -23.73 -6.66 -0.76
N PRO A 22 -23.72 -7.65 0.16
CA PRO A 22 -24.62 -7.66 1.31
C PRO A 22 -24.49 -6.38 2.13
N LYS A 23 -25.63 -5.80 2.54
CA LYS A 23 -25.66 -4.54 3.32
C LYS A 23 -24.82 -4.62 4.60
N HIS A 24 -24.73 -5.80 5.22
CA HIS A 24 -23.97 -6.04 6.44
C HIS A 24 -22.43 -6.10 6.22
N ILE A 25 -21.96 -6.26 4.98
CA ILE A 25 -20.53 -6.26 4.60
C ILE A 25 -20.09 -4.89 4.09
N ARG A 26 -21.03 -4.10 3.53
CA ARG A 26 -20.74 -2.82 2.89
C ARG A 26 -19.91 -1.86 3.76
N GLY A 27 -20.25 -1.72 5.04
CA GLY A 27 -19.50 -0.84 5.95
C GLY A 27 -18.05 -1.30 6.22
N VAL A 28 -17.84 -2.61 6.38
CA VAL A 28 -16.48 -3.18 6.56
C VAL A 28 -15.68 -3.05 5.27
N LEU A 29 -16.33 -3.26 4.12
CA LEU A 29 -15.71 -3.13 2.81
C LEU A 29 -15.31 -1.68 2.50
N GLU A 30 -16.16 -0.70 2.81
CA GLU A 30 -15.84 0.72 2.67
C GLU A 30 -14.65 1.11 3.54
N GLU A 31 -14.63 0.68 4.80
CA GLU A 31 -13.49 0.94 5.69
C GLU A 31 -12.22 0.26 5.17
N PHE A 32 -12.32 -0.98 4.69
CA PHE A 32 -11.19 -1.70 4.09
C PHE A 32 -10.65 -0.95 2.87
N LEU A 33 -11.50 -0.56 1.91
CA LEU A 33 -11.08 0.16 0.70
C LEU A 33 -10.46 1.52 1.06
N ARG A 34 -11.02 2.24 2.03
CA ARG A 34 -10.47 3.50 2.53
C ARG A 34 -9.06 3.29 3.09
N ARG A 35 -8.88 2.34 4.00
CA ARG A 35 -7.57 2.02 4.61
C ARG A 35 -6.58 1.43 3.62
N TYR A 36 -7.05 0.67 2.65
CA TYR A 36 -6.23 0.13 1.56
C TYR A 36 -5.70 1.26 0.67
N SER A 37 -6.53 2.25 0.33
CA SER A 37 -6.08 3.44 -0.41
C SER A 37 -5.08 4.28 0.38
N GLU A 38 -5.26 4.38 1.71
CA GLU A 38 -4.31 5.04 2.61
C GLU A 38 -2.97 4.30 2.62
N LEU A 39 -3.00 2.97 2.74
CA LEU A 39 -1.82 2.12 2.66
C LEU A 39 -1.07 2.32 1.35
N GLN A 40 -1.78 2.33 0.21
CA GLN A 40 -1.17 2.57 -1.10
C GLN A 40 -0.43 3.91 -1.14
N ARG A 41 -1.04 5.00 -0.64
CA ARG A 41 -0.40 6.33 -0.60
C ARG A 41 0.84 6.34 0.28
N VAL A 42 0.77 5.71 1.45
CA VAL A 42 1.90 5.61 2.37
C VAL A 42 3.03 4.77 1.76
N ARG A 43 2.71 3.66 1.08
CA ARG A 43 3.69 2.82 0.36
C ARG A 43 4.37 3.59 -0.78
N HIS A 44 3.62 4.38 -1.56
CA HIS A 44 4.21 5.23 -2.60
C HIS A 44 5.18 6.25 -2.00
N ARG A 45 4.81 6.86 -0.88
CA ARG A 45 5.70 7.77 -0.15
C ARG A 45 6.92 7.07 0.41
N GLU A 46 6.78 5.84 0.92
CA GLU A 46 7.89 5.02 1.40
C GLU A 46 8.88 4.72 0.27
N VAL A 47 8.39 4.32 -0.91
CA VAL A 47 9.22 4.08 -2.10
C VAL A 47 9.91 5.37 -2.53
N ALA A 48 9.21 6.50 -2.58
CA ALA A 48 9.82 7.79 -2.92
C ALA A 48 10.94 8.18 -1.93
N CYS A 49 10.71 8.00 -0.63
CA CYS A 49 11.74 8.22 0.40
C CYS A 49 12.92 7.26 0.24
N LEU A 50 12.68 5.97 -0.05
CA LEU A 50 13.74 4.99 -0.29
C LEU A 50 14.59 5.37 -1.51
N MET A 51 13.95 5.78 -2.61
CA MET A 51 14.64 6.27 -3.81
C MET A 51 15.48 7.51 -3.53
N ALA A 52 15.02 8.42 -2.67
CA ALA A 52 15.80 9.56 -2.22
C ALA A 52 17.02 9.12 -1.40
N VAL A 53 16.85 8.21 -0.43
CA VAL A 53 17.96 7.65 0.38
C VAL A 53 19.02 7.01 -0.50
N ILE A 54 18.62 6.19 -1.47
CA ILE A 54 19.54 5.54 -2.43
C ILE A 54 20.26 6.60 -3.26
N SER A 55 19.54 7.60 -3.78
CA SER A 55 20.13 8.68 -4.58
C SER A 55 21.17 9.48 -3.78
N PHE A 56 20.85 9.90 -2.55
CA PHE A 56 21.80 10.62 -1.69
C PHE A 56 23.00 9.76 -1.29
N GLY A 57 22.79 8.47 -0.99
CA GLY A 57 23.86 7.54 -0.70
C GLY A 57 24.81 7.36 -1.89
N PHE A 58 24.26 7.20 -3.10
CA PHE A 58 25.05 7.08 -4.32
C PHE A 58 25.84 8.35 -4.65
N LEU A 59 25.20 9.53 -4.54
CA LEU A 59 25.85 10.82 -4.78
C LEU A 59 27.00 11.09 -3.78
N SER A 60 26.81 10.72 -2.51
CA SER A 60 27.85 10.83 -1.48
C SER A 60 29.08 9.97 -1.82
N LEU A 61 28.86 8.72 -2.25
CA LEU A 61 29.96 7.84 -2.66
C LEU A 61 30.67 8.33 -3.93
N TRP A 62 29.92 8.82 -4.92
CA TRP A 62 30.48 9.38 -6.15
C TRP A 62 31.34 10.63 -5.88
N GLY A 63 30.90 11.49 -4.95
CA GLY A 63 31.62 12.68 -4.54
C GLY A 63 32.98 12.41 -3.88
N MET A 64 33.18 11.23 -3.30
CA MET A 64 34.46 10.79 -2.74
C MET A 64 35.44 10.24 -3.79
N LEU A 65 34.93 9.62 -4.87
CA LEU A 65 35.75 8.92 -5.88
C LEU A 65 36.50 9.85 -6.85
N PHE A 66 36.04 11.10 -7.04
CA PHE A 66 36.65 12.04 -8.00
C PHE A 66 36.90 13.43 -7.41
N PRO A 67 37.85 13.60 -6.47
CA PRO A 67 38.16 14.89 -5.89
C PRO A 67 39.01 15.73 -6.85
N LYS A 68 38.40 16.32 -7.87
CA LYS A 68 39.07 17.32 -8.73
C LYS A 68 39.34 18.63 -7.98
N TYR A 69 38.56 18.93 -6.93
CA TYR A 69 38.66 20.13 -6.10
C TYR A 69 38.44 19.79 -4.61
N PRO A 70 39.49 19.64 -3.80
CA PRO A 70 39.37 19.09 -2.44
C PRO A 70 38.58 19.98 -1.46
N ALA A 71 38.75 21.31 -1.55
CA ALA A 71 38.04 22.24 -0.66
C ALA A 71 36.52 22.26 -0.90
N ILE A 72 36.10 22.24 -2.17
CA ILE A 72 34.67 22.25 -2.55
C ILE A 72 34.05 20.87 -2.33
N SER A 73 34.82 19.81 -2.57
CA SER A 73 34.39 18.42 -2.34
C SER A 73 34.04 18.15 -0.87
N PHE A 74 34.79 18.70 0.08
CA PHE A 74 34.50 18.52 1.50
C PHE A 74 33.15 19.12 1.91
N TRP A 75 32.85 20.35 1.48
CA TRP A 75 31.58 21.02 1.76
C TRP A 75 30.39 20.31 1.11
N LEU A 76 30.53 19.90 -0.16
CA LEU A 76 29.49 19.18 -0.88
C LEU A 76 29.20 17.80 -0.26
N ASN A 77 30.24 17.04 0.09
CA ASN A 77 30.07 15.74 0.75
C ASN A 77 29.42 15.89 2.13
N SER A 78 29.81 16.92 2.90
CA SER A 78 29.17 17.20 4.19
C SER A 78 27.68 17.52 4.03
N LEU A 79 27.31 18.32 3.03
CA LEU A 79 25.92 18.64 2.72
C LEU A 79 25.12 17.40 2.28
N LEU A 80 25.71 16.56 1.41
CA LEU A 80 25.10 15.32 0.95
C LEU A 80 24.91 14.31 2.09
N LEU A 81 25.87 14.23 3.02
CA LEU A 81 25.78 13.36 4.20
C LEU A 81 24.64 13.80 5.12
N VAL A 82 24.50 15.11 5.37
CA VAL A 82 23.36 15.65 6.14
C VAL A 82 22.04 15.33 5.45
N GLY A 83 21.97 15.53 4.12
CA GLY A 83 20.79 15.17 3.33
C GLY A 83 20.45 13.68 3.40
N PHE A 84 21.46 12.81 3.35
CA PHE A 84 21.30 11.36 3.52
C PHE A 84 20.74 11.01 4.91
N ILE A 85 21.29 11.58 5.98
CA ILE A 85 20.81 11.31 7.35
C ILE A 85 19.35 11.76 7.50
N LEU A 86 19.01 12.96 7.01
CA LEU A 86 17.64 13.48 7.10
C LEU A 86 16.64 12.62 6.31
N THR A 87 16.99 12.22 5.10
CA THR A 87 16.13 11.34 4.27
C THR A 87 16.00 9.95 4.87
N LEU A 88 17.06 9.41 5.49
CA LEU A 88 17.02 8.13 6.20
C LEU A 88 16.10 8.18 7.41
N VAL A 89 16.19 9.24 8.22
CA VAL A 89 15.29 9.45 9.37
C VAL A 89 13.83 9.54 8.91
N GLN A 90 13.56 10.29 7.84
CA GLN A 90 12.23 10.38 7.25
C GLN A 90 11.73 9.03 6.74
N TYR A 91 12.58 8.27 6.05
CA TYR A 91 12.25 6.93 5.57
C TYR A 91 11.85 6.00 6.72
N VAL A 92 12.62 5.97 7.81
CA VAL A 92 12.31 5.14 8.99
C VAL A 92 10.96 5.53 9.60
N LYS A 93 10.66 6.83 9.68
CA LYS A 93 9.37 7.32 10.19
C LYS A 93 8.21 6.88 9.29
N VAL A 94 8.35 7.04 7.97
CA VAL A 94 7.32 6.63 7.00
C VAL A 94 7.12 5.12 7.02
N ARG A 95 8.22 4.34 7.13
CA ARG A 95 8.16 2.88 7.24
C ARG A 95 7.37 2.40 8.46
N ARG A 96 7.55 3.01 9.63
CA ARG A 96 6.75 2.67 10.83
C ARG A 96 5.26 2.94 10.61
N VAL A 97 4.92 4.08 10.01
CA VAL A 97 3.52 4.40 9.69
C VAL A 97 2.95 3.41 8.67
N SER A 98 3.72 3.09 7.62
CA SER A 98 3.37 2.08 6.60
C SER A 98 3.04 0.74 7.24
N GLN A 99 3.86 0.28 8.19
CA GLN A 99 3.65 -0.97 8.93
C GLN A 99 2.37 -0.93 9.79
N HIS A 100 2.11 0.16 10.50
CA HIS A 100 0.87 0.29 11.29
C HIS A 100 -0.38 0.23 10.41
N VAL A 101 -0.39 0.97 9.30
CA VAL A 101 -1.52 0.95 8.37
C VAL A 101 -1.65 -0.43 7.71
N TYR A 102 -0.53 -1.09 7.40
CA TYR A 102 -0.52 -2.44 6.84
C TYR A 102 -1.18 -3.45 7.78
N ILE A 103 -0.82 -3.44 9.07
CA ILE A 103 -1.41 -4.35 10.06
C ILE A 103 -2.92 -4.14 10.14
N ASN A 104 -3.38 -2.88 10.17
CA ASN A 104 -4.82 -2.59 10.21
C ASN A 104 -5.54 -3.13 8.98
N VAL A 105 -5.01 -2.87 7.79
CA VAL A 105 -5.57 -3.38 6.52
C VAL A 105 -5.57 -4.91 6.50
N HIS A 106 -4.51 -5.54 7.00
CA HIS A 106 -4.37 -7.00 7.06
C HIS A 106 -5.42 -7.63 7.98
N ILE A 107 -5.69 -7.04 9.14
CA ILE A 107 -6.76 -7.49 10.05
C ILE A 107 -8.12 -7.38 9.35
N LEU A 108 -8.41 -6.23 8.71
CA LEU A 108 -9.66 -6.06 7.97
C LEU A 108 -9.80 -7.05 6.81
N TYR A 109 -8.70 -7.35 6.10
CA TYR A 109 -8.68 -8.35 5.03
C TYR A 109 -9.06 -9.74 5.54
N HIS A 110 -8.42 -10.22 6.62
CA HIS A 110 -8.76 -11.52 7.19
C HIS A 110 -10.19 -11.57 7.73
N HIS A 111 -10.67 -10.47 8.31
CA HIS A 111 -12.05 -10.38 8.75
C HIS A 111 -13.05 -10.45 7.58
N LEU A 112 -12.74 -9.82 6.45
CA LEU A 112 -13.53 -9.94 5.21
C LEU A 112 -13.44 -11.35 4.61
N LEU A 113 -12.25 -11.96 4.62
CA LEU A 113 -12.03 -13.33 4.15
C LEU A 113 -12.84 -14.34 4.97
N GLY A 114 -12.82 -14.21 6.30
CA GLY A 114 -13.65 -15.05 7.18
C GLY A 114 -15.14 -14.88 6.89
N LYS A 115 -15.63 -13.64 6.72
CA LYS A 115 -17.04 -13.40 6.35
C LYS A 115 -17.42 -13.97 4.99
N LEU A 116 -16.48 -14.04 4.05
CA LEU A 116 -16.69 -14.67 2.74
C LEU A 116 -16.84 -16.19 2.85
N GLU A 117 -16.17 -16.82 3.82
CA GLU A 117 -16.17 -18.28 4.00
C GLU A 117 -17.35 -18.81 4.81
N VAL A 118 -17.77 -18.11 5.88
CA VAL A 118 -18.75 -18.64 6.85
C VAL A 118 -20.12 -17.94 6.87
N GLY A 119 -20.37 -16.93 6.03
CA GLY A 119 -21.67 -16.24 6.10
C GLY A 119 -21.92 -15.13 5.09
N PHE A 120 -21.41 -15.24 3.85
CA PHE A 120 -21.58 -14.19 2.86
C PHE A 120 -23.03 -14.04 2.37
N CYS A 121 -23.78 -15.14 2.29
CA CYS A 121 -25.16 -15.19 1.78
C CYS A 121 -26.03 -16.07 2.70
N GLU A 122 -27.30 -15.70 2.91
CA GLU A 122 -28.29 -16.50 3.66
C GLU A 122 -29.13 -17.38 2.72
N HIS A 123 -28.51 -17.92 1.65
CA HIS A 123 -29.22 -18.79 0.73
C HIS A 123 -29.22 -20.23 1.25
N GLU A 124 -30.38 -20.88 1.25
CA GLU A 124 -30.51 -22.31 1.59
C GLU A 124 -29.94 -23.25 0.49
N SER A 125 -29.64 -22.71 -0.70
CA SER A 125 -29.08 -23.42 -1.85
C SER A 125 -27.62 -23.04 -2.12
N PRO A 126 -26.82 -23.88 -2.81
CA PRO A 126 -25.43 -23.55 -3.16
C PRO A 126 -25.37 -22.24 -3.96
N CYS A 127 -24.85 -21.19 -3.33
CA CYS A 127 -24.78 -19.83 -3.88
C CYS A 127 -23.37 -19.52 -4.41
N GLN A 128 -23.26 -18.83 -5.55
CA GLN A 128 -21.97 -18.34 -6.09
C GLN A 128 -21.66 -16.90 -5.68
N CYS A 129 -22.37 -16.35 -4.69
CA CYS A 129 -22.26 -14.93 -4.31
C CYS A 129 -20.86 -14.55 -3.85
N ALA A 130 -20.19 -15.40 -3.06
CA ALA A 130 -18.82 -15.17 -2.63
C ALA A 130 -17.84 -15.14 -3.82
N GLU A 131 -17.99 -16.06 -4.77
CA GLU A 131 -17.12 -16.14 -5.94
C GLU A 131 -17.30 -14.94 -6.89
N ILE A 132 -18.54 -14.51 -7.11
CA ILE A 132 -18.86 -13.28 -7.86
C ILE A 132 -18.23 -12.07 -7.17
N PHE A 133 -18.30 -11.98 -5.84
CA PHE A 133 -17.66 -10.92 -5.07
C PHE A 133 -16.13 -10.93 -5.22
N ARG A 134 -15.49 -12.11 -5.11
CA ARG A 134 -14.04 -12.24 -5.31
C ARG A 134 -13.63 -11.76 -6.70
N LYS A 135 -14.38 -12.15 -7.73
CA LYS A 135 -14.14 -11.73 -9.11
C LYS A 135 -14.33 -10.23 -9.30
N TYR A 136 -15.35 -9.65 -8.67
CA TYR A 136 -15.56 -8.20 -8.65
C TYR A 136 -14.38 -7.46 -7.99
N MET A 137 -13.93 -7.92 -6.82
CA MET A 137 -12.80 -7.31 -6.10
C MET A 137 -11.50 -7.40 -6.90
N TRP A 138 -11.26 -8.51 -7.58
CA TRP A 138 -10.11 -8.67 -8.47
C TRP A 138 -10.20 -7.75 -9.69
N ASN A 139 -11.30 -7.79 -10.43
CA ASN A 139 -11.46 -7.01 -11.66
C ASN A 139 -11.47 -5.50 -11.41
N ARG A 140 -12.03 -5.06 -10.27
CA ARG A 140 -12.22 -3.63 -9.99
C ARG A 140 -11.07 -3.01 -9.20
N TYR A 141 -10.53 -3.74 -8.23
CA TYR A 141 -9.54 -3.20 -7.30
C TYR A 141 -8.20 -3.94 -7.36
N GLY A 142 -8.09 -5.04 -8.11
CA GLY A 142 -6.89 -5.88 -8.16
C GLY A 142 -6.62 -6.63 -6.86
N ILE A 143 -7.63 -6.81 -6.01
CA ILE A 143 -7.49 -7.44 -4.69
C ILE A 143 -7.98 -8.88 -4.77
N SER A 144 -7.08 -9.84 -4.54
CA SER A 144 -7.43 -11.25 -4.53
C SER A 144 -7.88 -11.69 -3.13
N PHE A 145 -8.93 -12.50 -3.04
CA PHE A 145 -9.42 -13.14 -1.82
C PHE A 145 -9.36 -14.68 -1.93
N TYR A 146 -8.39 -15.19 -2.68
CA TYR A 146 -8.17 -16.63 -2.91
C TYR A 146 -7.03 -17.22 -2.05
N GLY A 147 -6.46 -16.43 -1.13
CA GLY A 147 -5.35 -16.87 -0.28
C GLY A 147 -5.18 -16.06 0.99
N ASN A 148 -4.18 -16.43 1.79
CA ASN A 148 -3.92 -15.90 3.14
C ASN A 148 -3.14 -14.57 3.17
N SER A 149 -2.89 -13.93 2.03
CA SER A 149 -2.10 -12.69 1.97
C SER A 149 -2.54 -11.75 0.86
N ILE A 150 -2.38 -10.45 1.12
CA ILE A 150 -2.63 -9.30 0.22
C ILE A 150 -1.39 -8.98 -0.61
#